data_AF-A0A6S6SFL3-F1
#
_entry.id   AF-A0A6S6SFL3-F1
#
_cell.length_a   1.000
_cell.length_b   1.000
_cell.length_c   1.000
_cell.angle_alpha   90.00
_cell.angle_beta   90.00
_cell.angle_gamma   90.00
#
_symmetry.space_group_name_H-M   'P 1'
#
loop_
_entity.id
_entity.type
_entity.pdbx_description
1 polymer ?
#
loop_
_entity_poly.entity_id
_entity_poly.type
_entity_poly.pdbx_seq_one_letter_code
_entity_poly.pdbx_strand_id
1 'polypeptide(L)'
;MAVTDSNVQSSPLDKIKLVIAFALVAVAIGGFYYFAQESVLYRVLGMLAVMLVAIGVAYTSAPGRRLVDFIGNARTEVRKMVWPTRVETMQTTAIVVVIVAILSIFLLIIDSILSWAVKLFLSTGA
;
A
#
# COMPACT_ATOMS: atom_id res chain seq x y z
N MET A 1 -3.27 36.11 -10.51
CA MET A 1 -3.30 35.34 -9.26
C MET A 1 -2.05 34.46 -9.30
N ALA A 2 -0.99 34.90 -8.61
CA ALA A 2 0.31 34.27 -8.68
C ALA A 2 0.21 32.85 -8.12
N VAL A 3 0.53 31.85 -8.94
CA VAL A 3 0.96 30.55 -8.44
C VAL A 3 2.30 30.82 -7.78
N THR A 4 2.27 31.15 -6.48
CA THR A 4 3.47 31.12 -5.66
C THR A 4 3.83 29.66 -5.55
N ASP A 5 4.75 29.21 -6.40
CA ASP A 5 5.55 28.03 -6.15
C ASP A 5 6.04 28.17 -4.71
N SER A 6 5.48 27.36 -3.82
CA SER A 6 5.96 27.25 -2.46
C SER A 6 7.38 26.74 -2.59
N ASN A 7 8.34 27.66 -2.58
CA ASN A 7 9.74 27.36 -2.39
C ASN A 7 9.80 26.50 -1.14
N VAL A 8 9.92 25.19 -1.33
CA VAL A 8 10.15 24.25 -0.26
C VAL A 8 11.57 24.58 0.17
N GLN A 9 11.67 25.56 1.09
CA GLN A 9 12.88 25.91 1.81
C GLN A 9 13.22 24.67 2.66
N SER A 10 13.71 23.64 1.99
CA SER A 10 14.25 22.44 2.58
C SER A 10 15.54 22.91 3.22
N SER A 11 15.44 23.29 4.49
CA SER A 11 16.60 23.67 5.27
C SER A 11 17.65 22.59 5.06
N PRO A 12 18.89 22.93 4.66
CA PRO A 12 19.96 21.96 4.48
C PRO A 12 20.10 21.06 5.72
N LEU A 13 19.79 21.61 6.91
CA LEU A 13 19.78 20.90 8.18
C LEU A 13 18.73 19.79 8.25
N ASP A 14 17.56 19.93 7.63
CA ASP A 14 16.53 18.88 7.62
C ASP A 14 16.92 17.73 6.69
N LYS A 15 17.57 18.03 5.55
CA LYS A 15 18.14 17.01 4.68
C LYS A 15 19.28 16.27 5.39
N ILE A 16 20.15 17.00 6.10
CA ILE A 16 21.25 16.41 6.86
C ILE A 16 20.72 15.49 7.97
N LYS A 17 19.72 15.91 8.75
CA LYS A 17 19.09 15.06 9.78
C LYS A 17 18.49 13.78 9.20
N LEU A 18 17.85 13.88 8.03
CA LEU A 18 17.30 12.71 7.35
C LEU A 18 18.39 11.75 6.86
N VAL A 19 19.47 12.28 6.27
CA VAL A 19 20.63 11.46 5.87
C VAL A 19 21.27 10.79 7.08
N ILE A 20 21.39 11.49 8.22
CA ILE A 20 21.89 10.93 9.48
C ILE A 20 20.97 9.80 9.97
N ALA A 21 19.65 9.97 9.90
CA ALA A 21 18.70 8.92 10.28
C ALA A 21 18.87 7.66 9.41
N PHE A 22 19.01 7.81 8.09
CA PHE A 22 19.30 6.69 7.19
C PHE A 22 20.66 6.03 7.46
N ALA A 23 21.69 6.84 7.75
CA ALA A 23 22.99 6.32 8.12
C ALA A 23 22.94 5.51 9.43
N LEU A 24 22.20 5.97 10.43
CA LEU A 24 22.00 5.23 11.69
C LEU A 24 21.30 3.89 11.46
N VAL A 25 20.31 3.83 10.56
CA VAL A 25 19.65 2.56 10.19
C VAL A 25 20.64 1.63 9.49
N ALA A 26 21.46 2.14 8.55
CA ALA A 26 22.49 1.35 7.89
C ALA A 26 23.53 0.80 8.88
N VAL A 27 23.93 1.61 9.87
CA VAL A 27 24.81 1.20 10.98
C VAL A 27 24.14 0.13 11.85
N ALA A 28 22.84 0.26 12.15
CA ALA A 28 22.10 -0.74 12.91
C ALA A 28 22.06 -2.10 12.18
N ILE A 29 21.82 -2.06 10.86
CA ILE A 29 21.83 -3.26 10.00
C ILE A 29 23.23 -3.86 9.95
N GLY A 30 24.26 -3.05 9.66
CA GLY A 30 25.65 -3.51 9.59
C GLY A 30 26.17 -4.06 10.93
N GLY A 31 25.81 -3.41 12.03
CA GLY A 31 26.13 -3.88 13.38
C GLY A 31 25.48 -5.23 13.68
N PHE A 32 24.22 -5.44 13.26
CA PHE A 32 23.55 -6.73 13.41
C PHE A 32 24.30 -7.88 12.72
N TYR A 33 24.87 -7.63 11.52
CA TYR A 33 25.70 -8.60 10.81
C TYR A 33 27.10 -8.75 11.41
N TYR A 34 27.72 -7.68 11.89
CA TYR A 34 29.08 -7.75 12.46
C TYR A 34 29.13 -8.56 13.75
N PHE A 35 28.14 -8.38 14.64
CA PHE A 35 28.06 -9.12 15.90
C PHE A 35 27.57 -10.56 15.71
N ALA A 36 27.61 -11.12 14.48
CA ALA A 36 27.09 -12.44 14.09
C ALA A 36 27.58 -13.66 14.88
N GLN A 37 28.61 -13.53 15.72
CA GLN A 37 29.10 -14.60 16.59
C GLN A 37 28.76 -14.45 18.09
N GLU A 38 28.22 -13.30 18.54
CA GLU A 38 27.86 -13.06 19.95
C GLU A 38 26.43 -13.51 20.30
N SER A 39 26.06 -13.51 21.58
CA SER A 39 24.68 -13.87 21.98
C SER A 39 23.62 -12.95 21.35
N VAL A 40 22.52 -13.54 20.89
CA VAL A 40 21.46 -12.88 20.09
C VAL A 40 20.82 -11.70 20.84
N LEU A 41 20.76 -11.76 22.17
CA LEU A 41 20.14 -10.74 23.03
C LEU A 41 20.80 -9.36 22.87
N TYR A 42 22.13 -9.29 22.90
CA TYR A 42 22.85 -8.01 22.80
C TYR A 42 22.68 -7.37 21.41
N ARG A 43 22.59 -8.18 20.35
CA ARG A 43 22.37 -7.67 18.99
C ARG A 43 21.02 -7.01 18.84
N VAL A 44 19.97 -7.69 19.30
CA VAL A 44 18.60 -7.20 19.17
C VAL A 44 18.42 -5.95 20.03
N LEU A 45 18.92 -5.93 21.26
CA LEU A 45 18.86 -4.75 22.12
C LEU A 45 19.63 -3.55 21.53
N GLY A 46 20.85 -3.77 21.03
CA GLY A 46 21.64 -2.73 20.39
C GLY A 46 20.97 -2.19 19.12
N MET A 47 20.45 -3.08 18.26
CA MET A 47 19.71 -2.70 17.06
C MET A 47 18.47 -1.87 17.40
N LEU A 48 17.68 -2.32 18.38
CA LEU A 48 16.48 -1.61 18.82
C LEU A 48 16.82 -0.21 19.37
N ALA A 49 17.88 -0.09 20.17
CA ALA A 49 18.34 1.19 20.69
C ALA A 49 18.71 2.17 19.57
N VAL A 50 19.50 1.73 18.58
CA VAL A 50 19.87 2.57 17.43
C VAL A 50 18.66 2.91 16.55
N MET A 51 17.74 1.97 16.36
CA MET A 51 16.48 2.21 15.64
C MET A 51 15.63 3.27 16.32
N LEU A 52 15.49 3.23 17.65
CA LEU A 52 14.75 4.24 18.40
C LEU A 52 15.35 5.64 18.24
N VAL A 53 16.68 5.75 18.28
CA VAL A 53 17.39 7.01 18.04
C VAL A 53 17.15 7.51 16.61
N ALA A 54 17.28 6.63 15.60
CA ALA A 54 17.04 6.98 14.21
C ALA A 54 15.60 7.48 13.97
N ILE A 55 14.62 6.80 14.57
CA ILE A 55 13.21 7.19 14.54
C ILE A 55 13.01 8.56 15.20
N GLY A 56 13.62 8.80 16.36
CA GLY A 56 13.58 10.10 17.04
C GLY A 56 14.14 11.23 16.18
N VAL A 57 15.30 11.02 15.55
CA VAL A 57 15.91 11.99 14.63
C VAL A 57 15.00 12.25 13.42
N ALA A 58 14.41 11.19 12.84
CA ALA A 58 13.49 11.31 11.72
C ALA A 58 12.22 12.11 12.08
N TYR A 59 11.62 11.89 13.25
CA TYR A 59 10.45 12.65 13.71
C TYR A 59 10.74 14.14 13.90
N THR A 60 11.94 14.51 14.35
CA THR A 60 12.30 15.93 14.50
C THR A 60 12.57 16.65 13.18
N SER A 61 12.72 15.92 12.07
CA SER A 61 13.01 16.45 10.73
C SER A 61 11.75 17.00 10.06
N ALA A 62 11.87 18.04 9.22
CA ALA A 62 10.74 18.62 8.47
C ALA A 62 9.82 17.60 7.76
N PRO A 63 10.30 16.58 7.03
CA PRO A 63 9.42 15.58 6.44
C PRO A 63 8.71 14.69 7.48
N GLY A 64 9.35 14.38 8.61
CA GLY A 64 8.75 13.58 9.69
C GLY A 64 7.54 14.27 10.32
N ARG A 65 7.64 15.56 10.61
CA ARG A 65 6.52 16.35 11.15
C ARG A 65 5.37 16.47 10.15
N ARG A 66 5.68 16.71 8.87
CA ARG A 66 4.67 16.78 7.79
C ARG A 66 3.88 15.49 7.65
N LEU A 67 4.51 14.32 7.82
CA LEU A 67 3.81 13.04 7.78
C LEU A 67 2.85 12.88 8.95
N VAL A 68 3.25 13.30 10.16
CA VAL A 68 2.37 13.26 11.34
C VAL A 68 1.16 14.17 11.14
N ASP A 69 1.39 15.40 10.68
CA ASP A 69 0.32 16.36 10.37
C ASP A 69 -0.58 15.83 9.23
N PHE A 70 0.01 15.23 8.20
CA PHE A 70 -0.73 14.60 7.10
C PHE A 70 -1.63 13.46 7.58
N ILE A 71 -1.15 12.60 8.48
CA ILE A 71 -1.98 11.52 9.06
C ILE A 71 -3.16 12.10 9.86
N GLY A 72 -2.92 13.17 10.62
CA GLY A 72 -3.99 13.88 11.34
C GLY A 72 -5.05 14.46 10.40
N ASN A 73 -4.61 15.12 9.33
CA ASN A 73 -5.47 15.67 8.29
C ASN A 73 -6.22 14.57 7.52
N ALA A 74 -5.55 13.47 7.15
CA ALA A 74 -6.15 12.34 6.45
C ALA A 74 -7.24 11.66 7.29
N ARG A 75 -7.02 11.49 8.61
CA ARG A 75 -8.08 10.98 9.52
C ARG A 75 -9.28 11.90 9.57
N THR A 76 -9.07 13.21 9.54
CA THR A 76 -10.14 14.21 9.53
C THR A 76 -10.93 14.16 8.23
N GLU A 77 -10.27 13.91 7.10
CA GLU A 77 -10.91 13.78 5.79
C GLU A 77 -11.68 12.46 5.64
N VAL A 78 -11.11 11.35 6.13
CA VAL A 78 -11.80 10.05 6.16
C VAL A 78 -13.08 10.10 7.01
N ARG A 79 -13.13 10.97 8.02
CA ARG A 79 -14.36 11.21 8.80
C ARG A 79 -15.44 11.96 8.02
N LYS A 80 -15.07 12.74 7.00
CA LYS A 80 -16.04 13.38 6.08
C LYS A 80 -16.52 12.40 5.01
N MET A 81 -15.86 11.26 4.86
CA MET A 81 -16.29 10.22 3.94
C MET A 81 -17.57 9.58 4.48
N VAL A 82 -18.68 9.86 3.81
CA VAL A 82 -19.94 9.18 4.05
C VAL A 82 -19.79 7.79 3.46
N TRP A 83 -19.44 6.83 4.31
CA TRP A 83 -19.34 5.43 3.90
C TRP A 83 -20.73 4.93 3.52
N PRO A 84 -20.86 4.22 2.38
CA PRO A 84 -22.14 3.72 1.91
C PRO A 84 -22.74 2.80 2.97
N THR A 85 -24.06 2.90 3.15
CA THR A 85 -24.75 2.03 4.09
C THR A 85 -24.69 0.57 3.61
N ARG A 86 -24.88 -0.39 4.52
CA ARG A 86 -24.92 -1.82 4.15
C ARG A 86 -25.99 -2.09 3.09
N VAL A 87 -27.08 -1.31 3.10
CA VAL A 87 -28.18 -1.44 2.15
C VAL A 87 -27.75 -1.00 0.75
N GLU A 88 -27.10 0.16 0.60
CA GLU A 88 -26.57 0.64 -0.68
C GLU A 88 -25.50 -0.30 -1.26
N THR A 89 -24.63 -0.82 -0.38
CA THR A 89 -23.59 -1.78 -0.75
C THR A 89 -24.23 -3.07 -1.29
N MET A 90 -25.20 -3.63 -0.55
CA MET A 90 -25.90 -4.84 -0.94
C MET A 90 -26.72 -4.65 -2.21
N GLN A 91 -27.32 -3.47 -2.42
CA GLN A 91 -28.06 -3.15 -3.65
C GLN A 91 -27.12 -3.16 -4.85
N THR A 92 -25.96 -2.52 -4.73
CA THR A 92 -24.98 -2.47 -5.82
C THR A 92 -24.42 -3.87 -6.12
N THR A 93 -24.11 -4.66 -5.08
CA THR A 93 -23.68 -6.06 -5.26
C THR A 93 -24.77 -6.92 -5.90
N ALA A 94 -26.03 -6.77 -5.49
CA ALA A 94 -27.15 -7.52 -6.07
C ALA A 94 -27.32 -7.21 -7.56
N ILE A 95 -27.20 -5.94 -7.97
CA ILE A 95 -27.24 -5.55 -9.39
C ILE A 95 -26.11 -6.25 -10.16
N VAL A 96 -24.88 -6.24 -9.65
CA VAL A 96 -23.74 -6.92 -10.29
C VAL A 96 -24.00 -8.42 -10.40
N VAL A 97 -24.52 -9.07 -9.35
CA VAL A 97 -24.86 -10.51 -9.37
C VAL A 97 -25.88 -10.83 -10.45
N VAL A 98 -26.92 -10.01 -10.61
CA VAL A 98 -27.92 -10.19 -11.67
C VAL A 98 -27.29 -10.08 -13.05
N ILE A 99 -26.45 -9.07 -13.29
CA ILE A 99 -25.76 -8.90 -14.58
C ILE A 99 -24.86 -10.10 -14.88
N VAL A 100 -24.07 -10.56 -13.89
CA VAL A 100 -23.19 -11.72 -14.06
C VAL A 100 -24.01 -12.99 -14.32
N ALA A 101 -25.14 -13.19 -13.64
CA ALA A 101 -26.02 -14.34 -13.89
C ALA A 101 -26.56 -14.35 -15.33
N ILE A 102 -27.01 -13.21 -15.83
CA ILE A 102 -27.47 -13.07 -17.22
C ILE A 102 -26.34 -13.40 -18.20
N LEU A 103 -25.15 -12.83 -18.00
CA LEU A 103 -23.99 -13.09 -18.84
C LEU A 103 -23.57 -14.57 -18.79
N SER A 104 -23.60 -15.21 -17.62
CA SER A 104 -23.26 -16.63 -17.49
C SER A 104 -24.22 -17.53 -18.26
N ILE A 105 -25.53 -17.22 -18.25
CA ILE A 105 -26.54 -17.97 -19.00
C ILE A 105 -26.34 -17.76 -20.50
N PHE A 106 -26.10 -16.51 -20.92
CA PHE A 106 -25.83 -16.17 -22.31
C PHE A 106 -24.60 -16.90 -22.86
N LEU A 107 -23.48 -16.89 -22.13
CA LEU A 107 -22.28 -17.61 -22.51
C LEU A 107 -22.53 -19.11 -22.56
N LEU A 108 -23.21 -19.68 -21.57
CA LEU A 108 -23.54 -21.10 -21.54
C LEU A 108 -24.32 -21.54 -22.80
N ILE A 109 -25.27 -20.73 -23.26
CA ILE A 109 -26.02 -21.00 -24.50
C ILE A 109 -25.09 -21.01 -25.71
N ILE A 110 -24.24 -19.99 -25.83
CA ILE A 110 -23.28 -19.90 -26.94
C ILE A 110 -22.31 -21.08 -26.92
N ASP A 111 -21.73 -21.38 -25.77
CA ASP A 111 -20.80 -22.51 -25.60
C ASP A 111 -21.47 -23.83 -25.97
N SER A 112 -22.74 -24.01 -25.59
CA SER A 112 -23.52 -25.20 -25.97
C SER A 112 -23.69 -25.31 -27.48
N ILE A 113 -24.07 -24.21 -28.15
CA ILE A 113 -24.25 -24.16 -29.61
C ILE A 113 -22.93 -24.40 -30.33
N LEU A 114 -21.86 -23.74 -29.90
CA LEU A 114 -20.52 -23.92 -30.46
C LEU A 114 -20.05 -25.37 -30.29
N SER A 115 -20.25 -25.98 -29.12
CA SER A 115 -19.87 -27.37 -28.88
C SER A 115 -20.63 -28.35 -29.78
N TRP A 116 -21.92 -28.07 -30.05
CA TRP A 116 -22.72 -28.88 -30.97
C TRP A 116 -22.24 -28.73 -32.42
N ALA A 117 -21.98 -27.50 -32.86
CA ALA A 117 -21.43 -27.24 -34.20
C ALA A 117 -20.08 -27.93 -34.40
N VAL A 118 -19.16 -27.82 -33.44
CA VAL A 118 -17.84 -28.48 -33.50
C VAL A 118 -17.99 -30.01 -33.57
N LYS A 119 -18.88 -30.61 -32.77
CA LYS A 119 -19.15 -32.05 -32.82
C LYS A 119 -19.70 -32.49 -34.18
N LEU A 120 -20.57 -31.69 -34.78
CA LEU A 120 -21.10 -31.98 -36.12
C LEU A 120 -19.96 -31.99 -37.14
N PHE A 121 -19.10 -30.98 -37.15
CA PHE A 121 -17.96 -30.93 -38.08
C PHE A 121 -16.95 -32.07 -37.85
N LEU A 122 -16.67 -32.44 -36.60
CA LEU A 122 -15.77 -33.57 -36.30
C LEU A 122 -16.36 -34.92 -36.68
N SER A 123 -17.69 -35.09 -36.50
CA SER A 123 -18.39 -36.32 -36.85
C SER A 123 -18.42 -36.60 -38.35
N THR A 124 -18.30 -35.57 -39.19
CA THR A 124 -18.25 -35.73 -40.66
C THR A 124 -16.84 -36.04 -41.19
N GLY A 125 -15.81 -35.93 -40.34
CA GLY A 125 -14.40 -36.15 -40.70
C GLY A 125 -13.85 -37.55 -40.39
N ALA A 126 -14.70 -38.47 -39.91
CA ALA A 126 -14.40 -39.89 -39.67
C ALA A 126 -15.19 -40.80 -40.62
#